data_AF-A0A422NP57-F1
#
_entry.id   AF-A0A422NP57-F1
#
_cell.length_a   1.000
_cell.length_b   1.000
_cell.length_c   1.000
_cell.angle_alpha   90.00
_cell.angle_beta   90.00
_cell.angle_gamma   90.00
#
_symmetry.space_group_name_H-M   'P 1'
#
loop_
_entity.id
_entity.type
_entity.pdbx_description
1 polymer ?
#
loop_
_entity_poly.entity_id
_entity_poly.type
_entity_poly.pdbx_seq_one_letter_code
_entity_poly.pdbx_strand_id
1 'polypeptide(L)'
;MCTNAAADLREVLLQAAESRVLAFGGLYTDVPLTEDALRGAERDVHRARIWEQQRVQSALRRAELNAQRQRLLEAERRGESSAVEAVGAIARELRAKAMSALQLHAETVAAQAPQTYLPFLREADGAPRALGVSATSATASVPRAVINVDMGGGRVDRLVLRDGDDVDEAAAAFVRRHGLPHHAVDLLAAQALEALGERGC
;
A
#
# COMPACT_ATOMS: atom_id res chain seq x y z
N MET A 1 48.33 3.96 -17.71
CA MET A 1 48.28 5.01 -16.67
C MET A 1 46.84 5.55 -16.65
N CYS A 2 45.91 4.88 -15.98
CA CYS A 2 44.46 5.18 -16.06
C CYS A 2 43.82 5.20 -14.65
N THR A 3 44.36 5.98 -13.73
CA THR A 3 43.88 6.02 -12.33
C THR A 3 43.07 7.28 -11.99
N ASN A 4 43.00 8.27 -12.89
CA ASN A 4 42.39 9.57 -12.58
C ASN A 4 40.94 9.72 -13.09
N ALA A 5 40.53 8.99 -14.13
CA ALA A 5 39.21 9.15 -14.74
C ALA A 5 38.04 8.82 -13.79
N ALA A 6 38.23 7.90 -12.84
CA ALA A 6 37.22 7.56 -11.84
C ALA A 6 37.13 8.61 -10.71
N ALA A 7 38.23 9.29 -10.40
CA ALA A 7 38.24 10.40 -9.44
C ALA A 7 37.55 11.63 -10.06
N ASP A 8 37.87 11.93 -11.32
CA ASP A 8 37.26 13.03 -12.08
C ASP A 8 35.75 12.85 -12.24
N LEU A 9 35.27 11.63 -12.53
CA LEU A 9 33.84 11.35 -12.68
C LEU A 9 33.09 11.49 -11.35
N ARG A 10 33.70 11.10 -10.23
CA ARG A 10 33.14 11.28 -8.89
C ARG A 10 33.01 12.77 -8.55
N GLU A 11 34.02 13.56 -8.90
CA GLU A 11 34.05 15.01 -8.66
C GLU A 11 32.97 15.73 -9.48
N VAL A 12 32.85 15.38 -10.77
CA VAL A 12 31.77 15.90 -11.65
C VAL A 12 30.38 15.52 -11.14
N LEU A 13 30.18 14.30 -10.64
CA LEU A 13 28.90 13.87 -10.07
C LEU A 13 28.57 14.59 -8.77
N LEU A 14 29.56 14.84 -7.91
CA LEU A 14 29.39 15.61 -6.68
C LEU A 14 29.04 17.07 -7.00
N GLN A 15 29.73 17.69 -7.95
CA GLN A 15 29.46 19.06 -8.37
C GLN A 15 28.10 19.20 -9.07
N ALA A 16 27.68 18.18 -9.83
CA ALA A 16 26.33 18.09 -10.40
C ALA A 16 25.24 17.89 -9.33
N ALA A 17 25.55 17.15 -8.26
CA ALA A 17 24.65 16.97 -7.13
C ALA A 17 24.53 18.27 -6.31
N GLU A 18 25.65 18.94 -6.02
CA GLU A 18 25.69 20.23 -5.31
C GLU A 18 24.95 21.33 -6.07
N SER A 19 25.17 21.45 -7.40
CA SER A 19 24.44 22.42 -8.22
C SER A 19 22.93 22.14 -8.26
N ARG A 20 22.51 20.87 -8.29
CA ARG A 20 21.09 20.52 -8.14
C ARG A 20 20.57 20.84 -6.75
N VAL A 21 21.32 20.53 -5.69
CA VAL A 21 20.92 20.83 -4.31
C VAL A 21 20.81 22.34 -4.08
N LEU A 22 21.65 23.16 -4.70
CA LEU A 22 21.53 24.62 -4.67
C LEU A 22 20.34 25.13 -5.51
N ALA A 23 20.14 24.57 -6.71
CA ALA A 23 19.03 24.93 -7.59
C ALA A 23 17.66 24.55 -6.98
N PHE A 24 17.56 23.41 -6.31
CA PHE A 24 16.35 23.01 -5.60
C PHE A 24 16.28 23.64 -4.20
N GLY A 25 17.39 23.76 -3.49
CA GLY A 25 17.46 24.29 -2.13
C GLY A 25 17.01 25.75 -2.03
N GLY A 26 17.35 26.59 -3.02
CA GLY A 26 16.89 27.98 -3.06
C GLY A 26 15.41 28.17 -3.43
N LEU A 27 14.75 27.15 -3.99
CA LEU A 27 13.33 27.21 -4.36
C LEU A 27 12.39 26.70 -3.25
N TYR A 28 12.92 25.97 -2.27
CA TYR A 28 12.13 25.36 -1.18
C TYR A 28 12.42 25.94 0.21
N THR A 29 13.39 26.85 0.37
CA THR A 29 13.64 27.53 1.66
C THR A 29 12.47 28.37 2.13
N ASP A 30 11.65 28.88 1.21
CA ASP A 30 10.59 29.85 1.51
C ASP A 30 9.18 29.24 1.43
N VAL A 31 9.07 27.92 1.22
CA VAL A 31 7.76 27.25 1.22
C VAL A 31 7.44 26.84 2.65
N PRO A 32 6.47 27.49 3.33
CA PRO A 32 6.03 27.04 4.64
C PRO A 32 5.33 25.68 4.46
N LEU A 33 6.09 24.59 4.65
CA LEU A 33 5.54 23.26 4.75
C LEU A 33 4.72 23.18 6.04
N THR A 34 3.42 22.92 5.91
CA THR A 34 2.58 22.61 7.07
C THR A 34 3.13 21.37 7.78
N GLU A 35 2.95 21.28 9.10
CA GLU A 35 3.42 20.11 9.88
C GLU A 35 2.88 18.78 9.32
N ASP A 36 1.70 18.80 8.71
CA ASP A 36 1.09 17.64 8.08
C ASP A 36 1.79 17.24 6.79
N ALA A 37 2.26 18.20 5.99
CA ALA A 37 3.07 17.94 4.80
C ALA A 37 4.43 17.35 5.17
N LEU A 38 5.04 17.85 6.25
CA LEU A 38 6.30 17.34 6.80
C LEU A 38 6.14 15.89 7.30
N ARG A 39 5.11 15.61 8.10
CA ARG A 39 4.78 14.24 8.54
C ARG A 39 4.47 13.31 7.36
N GLY A 40 3.82 13.81 6.30
CA GLY A 40 3.59 13.07 5.07
C GLY A 40 4.90 12.67 4.39
N ALA A 41 5.78 13.64 4.18
CA ALA A 41 7.09 13.42 3.57
C ALA A 41 7.97 12.45 4.37
N GLU A 42 7.99 12.54 5.71
CA GLU A 42 8.71 11.61 6.56
C GLU A 42 8.20 10.16 6.41
N ARG A 43 6.88 9.97 6.36
CA ARG A 43 6.27 8.65 6.11
C ARG A 43 6.64 8.11 4.73
N ASP A 44 6.67 8.95 3.71
CA ASP A 44 7.05 8.56 2.36
C ASP A 44 8.51 8.16 2.25
N VAL A 45 9.41 8.92 2.87
CA VAL A 45 10.84 8.58 2.97
C VAL A 45 11.02 7.26 3.71
N HIS A 46 10.29 7.06 4.82
CA HIS A 46 10.34 5.81 5.57
C HIS A 46 9.87 4.61 4.72
N ARG A 47 8.76 4.76 3.99
CA ARG A 47 8.24 3.73 3.06
C ARG A 47 9.24 3.42 1.95
N ALA A 48 9.82 4.45 1.33
CA ALA A 48 10.84 4.30 0.29
C ALA A 48 12.07 3.54 0.80
N ARG A 49 12.51 3.83 2.04
CA ARG A 49 13.63 3.12 2.67
C ARG A 49 13.34 1.64 2.89
N ILE A 50 12.15 1.30 3.37
CA ILE A 50 11.73 -0.10 3.53
C ILE A 50 11.72 -0.82 2.17
N TRP A 51 11.17 -0.17 1.15
CA TRP A 51 11.09 -0.74 -0.19
C TRP A 51 12.48 -0.99 -0.80
N GLU A 52 13.41 -0.04 -0.66
CA GLU A 52 14.80 -0.22 -1.09
C GLU A 52 15.49 -1.35 -0.32
N GLN A 53 15.29 -1.46 0.99
CA GLN A 53 15.82 -2.58 1.79
C GLN A 53 15.31 -3.93 1.28
N GLN A 54 14.01 -4.04 1.01
CA GLN A 54 13.42 -5.25 0.44
C GLN A 54 13.98 -5.55 -0.95
N ARG A 55 14.17 -4.52 -1.79
CA ARG A 55 14.74 -4.68 -3.13
C ARG A 55 16.16 -5.22 -3.05
N VAL A 56 17.01 -4.65 -2.18
CA VAL A 56 18.38 -5.10 -1.95
C VAL A 56 18.41 -6.53 -1.42
N GLN A 57 17.60 -6.87 -0.42
CA GLN A 57 17.50 -8.24 0.09
C GLN A 57 17.08 -9.23 -1.00
N SER A 58 16.11 -8.86 -1.85
CA SER A 58 15.69 -9.71 -2.95
C SER A 58 16.78 -9.88 -4.01
N ALA A 59 17.59 -8.85 -4.25
CA ALA A 59 18.71 -8.90 -5.19
C ALA A 59 19.85 -9.77 -4.65
N LEU A 60 20.18 -9.63 -3.37
CA LEU A 60 21.14 -10.50 -2.67
C LEU A 60 20.70 -11.96 -2.73
N ARG A 61 19.43 -12.25 -2.41
CA ARG A 61 18.91 -13.61 -2.48
C ARG A 61 18.97 -14.20 -3.88
N ARG A 62 18.69 -13.40 -4.91
CA ARG A 62 18.83 -13.82 -6.32
C ARG A 62 20.30 -14.06 -6.69
N ALA A 63 21.22 -13.22 -6.23
CA ALA A 63 22.65 -13.40 -6.45
C ALA A 63 23.17 -14.69 -5.78
N GLU A 64 22.75 -14.97 -4.54
CA GLU A 64 23.06 -16.22 -3.84
C GLU A 64 22.57 -17.45 -4.61
N LEU A 65 21.32 -17.45 -5.07
CA LEU A 65 20.76 -18.55 -5.85
C LEU A 65 21.50 -18.74 -7.18
N ASN A 66 21.89 -17.65 -7.84
CA ASN A 66 22.68 -17.71 -9.06
C ASN A 66 24.08 -18.26 -8.81
N ALA A 67 24.74 -17.87 -7.72
CA ALA A 67 26.04 -18.41 -7.33
C ALA A 67 25.95 -19.92 -7.01
N GLN A 68 24.87 -20.36 -6.34
CA GLN A 68 24.62 -21.78 -6.11
C GLN A 68 24.44 -22.54 -7.43
N ARG A 69 23.65 -22.00 -8.36
CA ARG A 69 23.47 -22.58 -9.72
C ARG A 69 24.79 -22.70 -10.46
N GLN A 70 25.64 -21.67 -10.42
CA GLN A 70 26.96 -21.71 -11.04
C GLN A 70 27.84 -22.82 -10.45
N ARG A 71 27.84 -22.98 -9.12
CA ARG A 71 28.58 -24.08 -8.45
C ARG A 71 28.08 -25.45 -8.88
N LEU A 72 26.76 -25.64 -9.02
CA LEU A 72 26.19 -26.90 -9.52
C LEU A 72 26.61 -27.17 -10.96
N LEU A 73 26.54 -26.16 -11.84
CA LEU A 73 26.99 -26.28 -13.24
C LEU A 73 28.51 -26.57 -13.33
N GLU A 74 29.32 -25.98 -12.44
CA GLU A 74 30.76 -26.28 -12.35
C GLU A 74 31.03 -27.71 -11.84
N ALA A 75 30.23 -28.20 -10.88
CA ALA A 75 30.32 -29.58 -10.39
C ALA A 75 29.90 -30.60 -11.47
N GLU A 76 28.85 -30.32 -12.23
CA GLU A 76 28.45 -31.10 -13.40
C GLU A 76 29.56 -31.15 -14.45
N ARG A 77 30.19 -30.00 -14.76
CA ARG A 77 31.35 -29.92 -15.67
C ARG A 77 32.57 -30.70 -15.16
N ARG A 78 32.73 -30.83 -13.84
CA ARG A 78 33.80 -31.63 -13.21
C ARG A 78 33.45 -33.13 -13.11
N GLY A 79 32.26 -33.54 -13.53
CA GLY A 79 31.84 -34.95 -13.51
C GLY A 79 31.30 -35.45 -12.17
N GLU A 80 30.96 -34.55 -11.23
CA GLU A 80 30.36 -34.90 -9.92
C GLU A 80 28.83 -35.14 -10.01
N SER A 81 28.29 -35.28 -11.23
CA SER A 81 26.85 -35.28 -11.57
C SER A 81 26.01 -36.26 -10.74
N SER A 82 26.55 -37.42 -10.33
CA SER A 82 25.74 -38.44 -9.66
C SER A 82 25.30 -38.05 -8.24
N ALA A 83 26.10 -37.25 -7.52
CA ALA A 83 25.73 -36.78 -6.18
C ALA A 83 24.70 -35.65 -6.23
N VAL A 84 24.82 -34.74 -7.20
CA VAL A 84 23.87 -33.63 -7.41
C VAL A 84 22.52 -34.14 -7.88
N GLU A 85 22.50 -35.13 -8.79
CA GLU A 85 21.26 -35.78 -9.24
C GLU A 85 20.56 -36.54 -8.10
N ALA A 86 21.30 -37.25 -7.26
CA ALA A 86 20.75 -37.94 -6.09
C ALA A 86 20.15 -36.95 -5.08
N VAL A 87 20.85 -35.86 -4.76
CA VAL A 87 20.33 -34.80 -3.88
C VAL A 87 19.11 -34.10 -4.50
N GLY A 88 19.12 -33.86 -5.82
CA GLY A 88 17.99 -33.30 -6.56
C GLY A 88 16.77 -34.23 -6.61
N ALA A 89 16.97 -35.55 -6.65
CA ALA A 89 15.90 -36.53 -6.53
C ALA A 89 15.28 -36.52 -5.12
N ILE A 90 16.12 -36.55 -4.08
CA ILE A 90 15.68 -36.50 -2.68
C ILE A 90 14.91 -35.19 -2.38
N ALA A 91 15.40 -34.05 -2.87
CA ALA A 91 14.73 -32.77 -2.68
C ALA A 91 13.35 -32.71 -3.36
N ARG A 92 13.20 -33.30 -4.55
CA ARG A 92 11.91 -33.41 -5.25
C ARG A 92 10.94 -34.32 -4.50
N GLU A 93 11.43 -35.43 -3.97
CA GLU A 93 10.63 -36.36 -3.17
C GLU A 93 10.15 -35.71 -1.86
N LEU A 94 11.04 -35.02 -1.14
CA LEU A 94 10.68 -34.26 0.07
C LEU A 94 9.65 -33.16 -0.21
N ARG A 95 9.80 -32.44 -1.33
CA ARG A 95 8.84 -31.41 -1.73
C ARG A 95 7.47 -32.00 -2.07
N ALA A 96 7.44 -33.14 -2.78
CA ALA A 96 6.20 -33.85 -3.07
C ALA A 96 5.49 -34.29 -1.77
N LYS A 97 6.24 -34.86 -0.82
CA LYS A 97 5.72 -35.25 0.51
C LYS A 97 5.18 -34.06 1.31
N ALA A 98 5.87 -32.92 1.29
CA ALA A 98 5.42 -31.72 1.97
C ALA A 98 4.13 -31.15 1.34
N MET A 99 4.04 -31.14 0.01
CA MET A 99 2.84 -30.69 -0.71
C MET A 99 1.64 -31.60 -0.45
N SER A 100 1.83 -32.93 -0.45
CA SER A 100 0.76 -33.87 -0.12
C SER A 100 0.31 -33.73 1.34
N ALA A 101 1.23 -33.45 2.27
CA ALA A 101 0.87 -33.20 3.67
C ALA A 101 0.05 -31.92 3.84
N LEU A 102 0.40 -30.84 3.12
CA LEU A 102 -0.38 -29.60 3.14
C LEU A 102 -1.77 -29.76 2.50
N GLN A 103 -1.89 -30.55 1.43
CA GLN A 103 -3.17 -30.88 0.80
C GLN A 103 -4.05 -31.69 1.76
N LEU A 104 -3.49 -32.72 2.40
CA LEU A 104 -4.20 -33.52 3.39
C LEU A 104 -4.64 -32.65 4.59
N HIS A 105 -3.79 -31.73 5.06
CA HIS A 105 -4.19 -30.76 6.09
C HIS A 105 -5.33 -29.85 5.62
N ALA A 106 -5.29 -29.33 4.40
CA ALA A 106 -6.36 -28.50 3.85
C ALA A 106 -7.70 -29.28 3.74
N GLU A 107 -7.64 -30.54 3.31
CA GLU A 107 -8.80 -31.44 3.25
C GLU A 107 -9.34 -31.77 4.65
N THR A 108 -8.47 -31.99 5.65
CA THR A 108 -8.93 -32.20 7.03
C THR A 108 -9.57 -30.96 7.64
N VAL A 109 -9.06 -29.76 7.36
CA VAL A 109 -9.65 -28.49 7.81
C VAL A 109 -11.00 -28.25 7.13
N ALA A 110 -11.12 -28.58 5.84
CA ALA A 110 -12.39 -28.50 5.11
C ALA A 110 -13.41 -29.54 5.59
N ALA A 111 -12.99 -30.76 5.94
CA ALA A 111 -13.85 -31.84 6.44
C ALA A 111 -14.28 -31.64 7.90
N GLN A 112 -13.48 -30.94 8.72
CA GLN A 112 -13.84 -30.54 10.08
C GLN A 112 -14.79 -29.34 10.15
N ALA A 113 -15.20 -28.78 9.01
CA ALA A 113 -16.24 -27.76 8.95
C ALA A 113 -17.63 -28.38 8.72
N PRO A 114 -18.29 -28.90 9.78
CA PRO A 114 -19.73 -28.75 9.90
C PRO A 114 -20.09 -28.01 11.21
N GLN A 115 -20.82 -26.90 11.04
CA GLN A 115 -21.67 -26.23 12.02
C GLN A 115 -21.05 -25.27 13.06
N THR A 116 -20.52 -24.14 12.58
CA THR A 116 -20.70 -22.87 13.32
C THR A 116 -21.58 -21.94 12.48
N TYR A 117 -22.82 -22.36 12.27
CA TYR A 117 -23.89 -21.51 11.79
C TYR A 117 -25.11 -21.81 12.66
N LEU A 118 -25.32 -20.98 13.68
CA LEU A 118 -26.67 -20.56 14.10
C LEU A 118 -26.61 -19.16 14.71
N PRO A 119 -27.70 -18.38 14.55
CA PRO A 119 -27.75 -16.95 14.76
C PRO A 119 -27.97 -16.64 16.24
N PHE A 120 -27.19 -15.72 16.80
CA PHE A 120 -27.57 -15.05 18.03
C PHE A 120 -27.83 -13.58 17.70
N LEU A 121 -29.11 -13.26 17.55
CA LEU A 121 -29.62 -11.94 17.90
C LEU A 121 -29.26 -11.71 19.37
N ARG A 122 -28.37 -10.76 19.61
CA ARG A 122 -28.22 -10.15 20.93
C ARG A 122 -28.02 -8.66 20.75
N GLU A 123 -29.13 -7.94 20.90
CA GLU A 123 -29.12 -6.55 21.34
C GLU A 123 -28.19 -6.44 22.55
N ALA A 124 -27.16 -5.62 22.39
CA ALA A 124 -26.47 -5.01 23.50
C ALA A 124 -26.63 -3.50 23.32
N ASP A 125 -27.74 -3.00 23.86
CA ASP A 125 -27.80 -1.64 24.39
C ASP A 125 -26.54 -1.37 25.22
N GLY A 126 -25.85 -0.27 24.93
CA GLY A 126 -24.72 0.16 25.76
C GLY A 126 -23.64 0.95 25.04
N ALA A 127 -23.99 2.17 24.62
CA ALA A 127 -23.12 3.35 24.50
C ALA A 127 -21.71 3.19 23.86
N PRO A 128 -21.46 3.77 22.67
CA PRO A 128 -20.10 4.10 22.29
C PRO A 128 -19.63 5.26 23.18
N ARG A 129 -18.70 4.91 24.07
CA ARG A 129 -17.83 5.81 24.82
C ARG A 129 -17.32 6.90 23.88
N ALA A 130 -17.82 8.12 24.10
CA ALA A 130 -17.39 9.32 23.39
C ALA A 130 -15.87 9.50 23.60
N LEU A 131 -15.10 9.23 22.55
CA LEU A 131 -13.80 9.86 22.40
C LEU A 131 -14.09 11.31 22.04
N GLY A 132 -14.11 12.15 23.08
CA GLY A 132 -14.13 13.60 22.94
C GLY A 132 -12.85 14.04 22.23
N VAL A 133 -12.91 14.14 20.91
CA VAL A 133 -12.06 15.05 20.16
C VAL A 133 -12.92 16.26 19.87
N SER A 134 -12.65 17.30 20.65
CA SER A 134 -13.17 18.65 20.48
C SER A 134 -12.80 19.15 19.09
N ALA A 135 -13.75 19.10 18.16
CA ALA A 135 -13.69 19.87 16.92
C ALA A 135 -14.51 21.14 17.15
N THR A 136 -13.77 22.24 17.23
CA THR A 136 -14.25 23.62 17.31
C THR A 136 -15.32 23.93 16.26
N SER A 137 -16.31 24.70 16.71
CA SER A 137 -17.46 25.24 16.00
C SER A 137 -17.20 25.64 14.54
N ALA A 138 -17.93 24.99 13.63
CA ALA A 138 -18.51 25.65 12.47
C ALA A 138 -20.00 25.34 12.52
N THR A 139 -20.81 26.39 12.66
CA THR A 139 -22.29 26.42 12.65
C THR A 139 -22.93 25.16 12.06
N ALA A 140 -23.65 24.43 12.91
CA ALA A 140 -24.43 23.27 12.53
C ALA A 140 -25.61 23.70 11.64
N SER A 141 -25.36 23.84 10.33
CA SER A 141 -26.43 23.92 9.34
C SER A 141 -26.97 22.52 9.05
N VAL A 142 -28.28 22.45 8.80
CA VAL A 142 -28.98 21.20 8.50
C VAL A 142 -28.43 20.62 7.19
N PRO A 143 -28.03 19.34 7.14
CA PRO A 143 -27.54 18.72 5.91
C PRO A 143 -28.66 18.59 4.88
N ARG A 144 -28.44 19.14 3.69
CA ARG A 144 -29.42 19.15 2.60
C ARG A 144 -29.49 17.82 1.87
N ALA A 145 -28.37 17.10 1.75
CA ALA A 145 -28.32 15.75 1.23
C ALA A 145 -27.26 14.91 1.96
N VAL A 146 -27.54 13.62 2.13
CA VAL A 146 -26.61 12.63 2.67
C VAL A 146 -26.60 11.45 1.72
N ILE A 147 -25.43 11.14 1.19
CA ILE A 147 -25.23 10.08 0.21
C ILE A 147 -24.37 9.01 0.84
N ASN A 148 -24.86 7.77 0.83
CA ASN A 148 -24.10 6.61 1.29
C ASN A 148 -23.24 6.12 0.13
N VAL A 149 -21.93 6.25 0.25
CA VAL A 149 -20.96 5.81 -0.77
C VAL A 149 -20.36 4.49 -0.31
N ASP A 150 -20.48 3.47 -1.15
CA ASP A 150 -19.75 2.21 -0.95
C ASP A 150 -18.29 2.40 -1.34
N MET A 151 -17.40 2.20 -0.37
CA MET A 151 -15.96 2.38 -0.47
C MET A 151 -15.24 1.08 -0.83
N GLY A 152 -16.00 -0.01 -1.04
CA GLY A 152 -15.48 -1.35 -1.27
C GLY A 152 -15.11 -2.08 0.03
N GLY A 153 -15.10 -3.42 -0.02
CA GLY A 153 -14.79 -4.26 1.15
C GLY A 153 -15.86 -4.21 2.25
N GLY A 154 -17.11 -3.85 1.91
CA GLY A 154 -18.23 -3.76 2.85
C GLY A 154 -18.23 -2.48 3.71
N ARG A 155 -17.41 -1.48 3.37
CA ARG A 155 -17.35 -0.20 4.07
C ARG A 155 -18.20 0.83 3.34
N VAL A 156 -19.22 1.35 4.02
CA VAL A 156 -20.05 2.46 3.53
C VAL A 156 -19.73 3.71 4.33
N ASP A 157 -19.43 4.82 3.66
CA ASP A 157 -19.21 6.12 4.30
C ASP A 157 -20.18 7.18 3.76
N ARG A 158 -20.35 8.28 4.48
CA ARG A 158 -21.40 9.27 4.21
C ARG A 158 -20.82 10.56 3.67
N LEU A 159 -21.18 10.90 2.44
CA LEU A 159 -20.97 12.23 1.88
C LEU A 159 -22.13 13.13 2.33
N VAL A 160 -21.82 14.18 3.08
CA VAL A 160 -22.81 15.13 3.61
C VAL A 160 -22.67 16.44 2.85
N LEU A 161 -23.73 16.88 2.18
CA LEU A 161 -23.81 18.13 1.43
C LEU A 161 -24.70 19.12 2.19
N ARG A 162 -24.19 20.33 2.42
CA ARG A 162 -24.88 21.42 3.11
C ARG A 162 -25.26 22.53 2.14
N ASP A 163 -26.15 23.42 2.60
CA ASP A 163 -26.51 24.60 1.81
C ASP A 163 -25.30 25.52 1.59
N GLY A 164 -24.99 25.75 0.31
CA GLY A 164 -23.85 26.56 -0.12
C GLY A 164 -22.56 25.77 -0.36
N ASP A 165 -22.54 24.46 -0.14
CA ASP A 165 -21.39 23.63 -0.51
C ASP A 165 -21.30 23.48 -2.03
N ASP A 166 -20.09 23.63 -2.57
CA ASP A 166 -19.79 23.25 -3.95
C ASP A 166 -19.70 21.71 -4.04
N VAL A 167 -20.55 21.14 -4.90
CA VAL A 167 -20.68 19.69 -5.07
C VAL A 167 -19.38 19.07 -5.56
N ASP A 168 -18.68 19.75 -6.47
CA ASP A 168 -17.43 19.25 -7.05
C ASP A 168 -16.32 19.29 -6.00
N GLU A 169 -16.28 20.34 -5.17
CA GLU A 169 -15.32 20.46 -4.08
C GLU A 169 -15.58 19.42 -2.98
N ALA A 170 -16.85 19.18 -2.63
CA ALA A 170 -17.26 18.19 -1.65
C ALA A 170 -16.93 16.75 -2.10
N ALA A 171 -17.20 16.42 -3.37
CA ALA A 171 -16.85 15.13 -3.96
C ALA A 171 -15.33 14.94 -4.03
N ALA A 172 -14.59 15.96 -4.48
CA ALA A 172 -13.13 15.91 -4.52
C ALA A 172 -12.51 15.77 -3.12
N ALA A 173 -13.04 16.49 -2.12
CA ALA A 173 -12.60 16.36 -0.74
C ALA A 173 -12.87 14.97 -0.17
N PHE A 174 -14.01 14.36 -0.50
CA PHE A 174 -14.36 13.00 -0.09
C PHE A 174 -13.42 11.96 -0.72
N VAL A 175 -13.17 12.06 -2.03
CA VAL A 175 -12.22 11.18 -2.74
C VAL A 175 -10.82 11.28 -2.15
N ARG A 176 -10.33 12.50 -1.88
CA ARG A 176 -9.02 12.73 -1.23
C ARG A 176 -8.97 12.16 0.19
N ARG A 177 -10.01 12.34 0.99
CA ARG A 177 -10.08 11.86 2.38
C ARG A 177 -9.99 10.34 2.47
N HIS A 178 -10.53 9.64 1.49
CA HIS A 178 -10.63 8.19 1.52
C HIS A 178 -9.69 7.46 0.57
N GLY A 179 -8.84 8.18 -0.17
CA GLY A 179 -7.88 7.59 -1.10
C GLY A 179 -8.55 6.88 -2.28
N LEU A 180 -9.76 7.31 -2.66
CA LEU A 180 -10.45 6.80 -3.84
C LEU A 180 -9.76 7.29 -5.11
N PRO A 181 -9.88 6.56 -6.24
CA PRO A 181 -9.27 6.98 -7.48
C PRO A 181 -9.92 8.26 -8.03
N HIS A 182 -9.15 9.12 -8.68
CA HIS A 182 -9.58 10.46 -9.08
C HIS A 182 -10.76 10.48 -10.07
N HIS A 183 -10.94 9.41 -10.86
CA HIS A 183 -12.10 9.26 -11.75
C HIS A 183 -13.42 9.07 -10.99
N ALA A 184 -13.39 8.77 -9.69
CA ALA A 184 -14.58 8.66 -8.86
C ALA A 184 -15.17 10.03 -8.48
N VAL A 185 -14.42 11.12 -8.68
CA VAL A 185 -14.90 12.49 -8.39
C VAL A 185 -16.11 12.82 -9.26
N ASP A 186 -16.02 12.59 -10.57
CA ASP A 186 -17.09 12.92 -11.52
C ASP A 186 -18.37 12.09 -11.26
N LEU A 187 -18.20 10.81 -10.90
CA LEU A 187 -19.32 9.93 -10.55
C LEU A 187 -20.00 10.34 -9.25
N LEU A 188 -19.23 10.72 -8.23
CA LEU A 188 -19.76 11.19 -6.95
C LEU A 188 -20.43 12.55 -7.06
N ALA A 189 -19.87 13.45 -7.87
CA ALA A 189 -20.46 14.75 -8.16
C ALA A 189 -21.81 14.61 -8.89
N ALA A 190 -21.90 13.70 -9.87
CA ALA A 190 -23.16 13.41 -10.55
C ALA A 190 -24.23 12.85 -9.58
N GLN A 191 -23.87 11.86 -8.75
CA GLN A 191 -24.77 11.30 -7.73
C GLN A 191 -25.19 12.35 -6.69
N ALA A 192 -24.29 13.28 -6.38
CA ALA A 192 -24.58 14.39 -5.49
C ALA A 192 -25.55 15.42 -6.07
N LEU A 193 -25.41 15.75 -7.35
CA LEU A 193 -26.35 16.60 -8.06
C LEU A 193 -27.74 15.94 -8.16
N GLU A 194 -27.82 14.64 -8.46
CA GLU A 194 -29.08 13.90 -8.48
C GLU A 194 -29.76 13.90 -7.10
N ALA A 195 -29.01 13.60 -6.03
CA ALA A 195 -29.53 13.60 -4.66
C ALA A 195 -30.00 14.98 -4.16
N LEU A 196 -29.44 16.07 -4.71
CA LEU A 196 -29.89 17.44 -4.46
C LEU A 196 -31.13 17.82 -5.29
N GLY A 197 -31.32 17.23 -6.48
CA GLY A 197 -32.47 17.44 -7.36
C GLY A 197 -33.75 16.74 -6.92
N GLU A 198 -33.65 15.52 -6.37
CA GLU A 198 -34.83 14.72 -5.97
C GLU A 198 -35.59 15.26 -4.74
N ARG A 199 -35.02 16.19 -3.97
CA ARG A 199 -35.68 16.82 -2.82
C ARG A 199 -36.43 18.12 -3.14
N GLY A 200 -36.49 18.48 -4.43
CA GLY A 200 -37.10 19.70 -4.95
C GLY A 200 -38.45 19.52 -5.65
N CYS A 201 -39.28 18.57 -5.22
CA CYS A 201 -40.68 18.42 -5.63
C CYS A 201 -41.54 18.01 -4.43
#